data_AF-A0A816T1R6-F1
#
_entry.id   AF-A0A816T1R6-F1
#
_cell.length_a   1.000
_cell.length_b   1.000
_cell.length_c   1.000
_cell.angle_alpha   90.00
_cell.angle_beta   90.00
_cell.angle_gamma   90.00
#
_symmetry.space_group_name_H-M   'P 1'
#
loop_
_entity.id
_entity.type
_entity.pdbx_description
1 polymer ?
#
loop_
_entity_poly.entity_id
_entity_poly.type
_entity_poly.pdbx_seq_one_letter_code
_entity_poly.pdbx_strand_id
1 'polypeptide(L)'
;MISHMRAYIFVCFLFVGVSAFTQVISLTVRSKITAECTEELNYVHMLNGVLPNSIRCVAWASVPDGKSARFDCISRSYRYYFPKANLDLDRIRQAAADLVGTHDFRNFCKLDITNSEPTFIRRIDNVTVEQLNSGHDLNSKNSGYEMCELLVHGSGFLWHQIRCVVAILISIGQGKEDASLVRMLLDIEKYPCTPNYQLASELPLVLFDCQFDGVDWICDQASLRITICHLQRHWASFQIRATMTKAMLDNLENQISDKQQLPILGQLSIVDTDSNSLLGYNNTRRDYQPILTRPVRESVEAKVEKFQNKKTKLETTDEINQSD
;
A
#
# COMPACT_ATOMS: atom_id res chain seq x y z
N MET A 1 -13.58 15.54 -39.01
CA MET A 1 -13.22 16.26 -37.76
C MET A 1 -12.78 15.21 -36.75
N ILE A 2 -11.62 15.39 -36.11
CA ILE A 2 -11.23 14.52 -34.99
C ILE A 2 -11.83 15.10 -33.72
N SER A 3 -12.79 14.39 -33.12
CA SER A 3 -13.38 14.75 -31.83
C SER A 3 -12.45 14.35 -30.68
N HIS A 4 -12.61 14.99 -29.53
CA HIS A 4 -11.93 14.61 -28.29
C HIS A 4 -12.96 14.05 -27.30
N MET A 5 -12.53 13.12 -26.46
CA MET A 5 -13.36 12.47 -25.45
C MET A 5 -12.57 12.34 -24.14
N ARG A 6 -13.23 12.60 -23.02
CA ARG A 6 -12.71 12.28 -21.69
C ARG A 6 -12.84 10.77 -21.46
N ALA A 7 -11.74 10.14 -21.06
CA ALA A 7 -11.69 8.70 -20.82
C ALA A 7 -11.01 8.40 -19.49
N TYR A 8 -11.55 7.41 -18.78
CA TYR A 8 -10.82 6.72 -17.73
C TYR A 8 -9.99 5.61 -18.36
N ILE A 9 -8.69 5.59 -18.04
CA ILE A 9 -7.79 4.51 -18.42
C ILE A 9 -7.41 3.75 -17.16
N PHE A 10 -7.59 2.45 -17.22
CA PHE A 10 -7.21 1.54 -16.16
C PHE A 10 -5.81 1.01 -16.44
N VAL A 11 -4.91 1.20 -15.48
CA VAL A 11 -3.49 0.90 -15.56
C VAL A 11 -3.09 -0.03 -14.41
N CYS A 12 -2.45 -1.14 -14.76
CA CYS A 12 -1.72 -2.00 -13.85
C CYS A 12 -0.25 -1.55 -13.79
N PHE A 13 0.24 -1.25 -12.59
CA PHE A 13 1.66 -1.04 -12.28
C PHE A 13 2.23 -2.29 -11.60
N LEU A 14 3.24 -2.86 -12.22
CA LEU A 14 3.91 -4.06 -11.77
C LEU A 14 5.34 -3.74 -11.30
N PHE A 15 5.61 -4.00 -10.02
CA PHE A 15 6.95 -4.22 -9.45
C PHE A 15 7.93 -3.04 -9.32
N VAL A 16 7.48 -1.81 -8.98
CA VAL A 16 8.37 -0.77 -8.44
C VAL A 16 7.68 -0.06 -7.26
N GLY A 17 8.23 -0.19 -6.05
CA GLY A 17 7.66 0.41 -4.83
C GLY A 17 6.27 -0.15 -4.50
N VAL A 18 5.28 0.74 -4.30
CA VAL A 18 3.86 0.37 -4.16
C VAL A 18 3.33 -0.08 -5.51
N SER A 19 2.88 -1.34 -5.60
CA SER A 19 2.27 -1.85 -6.83
C SER A 19 0.79 -1.44 -6.93
N ALA A 20 0.21 -1.46 -8.13
CA ALA A 20 -1.21 -1.19 -8.31
C ALA A 20 -1.77 -2.12 -9.37
N PHE A 21 -2.81 -2.87 -9.02
CA PHE A 21 -3.53 -3.68 -9.99
C PHE A 21 -4.56 -2.85 -10.75
N THR A 22 -5.25 -1.92 -10.09
CA THR A 22 -6.40 -1.16 -10.61
C THR A 22 -6.20 0.36 -10.50
N GLN A 23 -5.02 0.87 -10.86
CA GLN A 23 -4.85 2.32 -10.88
C GLN A 23 -5.72 2.91 -12.01
N VAL A 24 -6.54 3.89 -11.69
CA VAL A 24 -7.33 4.61 -12.71
C VAL A 24 -6.78 6.02 -12.90
N ILE A 25 -6.65 6.42 -14.16
CA ILE A 25 -6.25 7.77 -14.56
C ILE A 25 -7.30 8.37 -15.49
N SER A 26 -7.50 9.69 -15.42
CA SER A 26 -8.39 10.43 -16.32
C SER A 26 -7.58 11.16 -17.38
N LEU A 27 -7.86 10.90 -18.66
CA LEU A 27 -7.20 11.52 -19.81
C LEU A 27 -8.24 12.13 -20.76
N THR A 28 -7.80 13.08 -21.58
CA THR A 28 -8.56 13.54 -22.74
C THR A 28 -7.88 12.97 -23.99
N VAL A 29 -8.59 12.11 -24.72
CA VAL A 29 -8.06 11.37 -25.86
C VAL A 29 -8.82 11.71 -27.14
N ARG A 30 -8.22 11.39 -28.30
CA ARG A 30 -8.90 11.51 -29.60
C ARG A 30 -9.94 10.40 -29.74
N SER A 31 -11.12 10.73 -30.25
CA SER A 31 -12.21 9.79 -30.52
C SER A 31 -12.42 9.66 -32.03
N LYS A 32 -12.72 8.43 -32.47
CA LYS A 32 -13.14 8.09 -33.84
C LYS A 32 -14.66 8.12 -33.99
N ILE A 33 -15.41 8.12 -32.88
CA ILE A 33 -16.87 8.10 -32.90
C ILE A 33 -17.40 9.35 -33.60
N THR A 34 -18.26 9.12 -34.60
CA THR A 34 -18.96 10.14 -35.37
C THR A 34 -20.37 9.64 -35.68
N ALA A 35 -21.23 10.47 -36.30
CA ALA A 35 -22.57 10.05 -36.71
C ALA A 35 -22.58 8.81 -37.64
N GLU A 36 -21.46 8.53 -38.32
CA GLU A 36 -21.32 7.45 -39.30
C GLU A 36 -20.48 6.27 -38.79
N CYS A 37 -19.72 6.44 -37.70
CA CYS A 37 -18.82 5.41 -37.17
C CYS A 37 -19.05 5.23 -35.67
N THR A 38 -19.51 4.03 -35.29
CA THR A 38 -19.79 3.65 -33.90
C THR A 38 -18.64 2.89 -33.24
N GLU A 39 -17.59 2.53 -34.00
CA GLU A 39 -16.44 1.78 -33.50
C GLU A 39 -15.32 2.75 -33.07
N GLU A 40 -14.90 2.62 -31.82
CA GLU A 40 -13.85 3.45 -31.24
C GLU A 40 -12.43 2.86 -31.45
N LEU A 41 -11.41 3.68 -31.23
CA LEU A 41 -10.01 3.27 -31.24
C LEU A 41 -9.71 2.24 -30.13
N ASN A 42 -8.85 1.28 -30.42
CA ASN A 42 -8.36 0.33 -29.41
C ASN A 42 -7.26 0.99 -28.55
N TYR A 43 -7.67 1.86 -27.64
CA TYR A 43 -6.77 2.60 -26.76
C TYR A 43 -5.85 1.69 -25.95
N VAL A 44 -6.37 0.55 -25.48
CA VAL A 44 -5.60 -0.41 -24.68
C VAL A 44 -4.42 -0.95 -25.48
N HIS A 45 -4.66 -1.41 -26.72
CA HIS A 45 -3.60 -1.90 -27.59
C HIS A 45 -2.57 -0.80 -27.92
N MET A 46 -3.06 0.40 -28.29
CA MET A 46 -2.19 1.52 -28.65
C MET A 46 -1.30 1.97 -27.50
N LEU A 47 -1.85 2.11 -26.29
CA LEU A 47 -1.10 2.50 -25.09
C LEU A 47 -0.09 1.43 -24.70
N ASN A 48 -0.48 0.16 -24.70
CA ASN A 48 0.44 -0.94 -24.40
C ASN A 48 1.60 -1.06 -25.41
N GLY A 49 1.44 -0.55 -26.63
CA GLY A 49 2.52 -0.49 -27.63
C GLY A 49 3.64 0.50 -27.30
N VAL A 50 3.37 1.49 -26.44
CA VAL A 50 4.36 2.52 -26.05
C VAL A 50 4.75 2.46 -24.57
N LEU A 51 3.97 1.75 -23.74
CA LEU A 51 4.25 1.60 -22.32
C LEU A 51 5.32 0.51 -22.05
N PRO A 52 6.19 0.72 -21.04
CA PRO A 52 7.17 -0.29 -20.64
C PRO A 52 6.49 -1.56 -20.12
N ASN A 53 7.19 -2.68 -20.12
CA ASN A 53 6.61 -3.98 -19.74
C ASN A 53 6.00 -4.03 -18.32
N SER A 54 6.51 -3.20 -17.41
CA SER A 54 6.02 -3.04 -16.04
C SER A 54 4.71 -2.24 -15.93
N ILE A 55 4.22 -1.62 -17.00
CA ILE A 55 2.99 -0.82 -17.00
C ILE A 55 2.09 -1.35 -18.10
N ARG A 56 0.84 -1.71 -17.74
CA ARG A 56 -0.13 -2.24 -18.68
C ARG A 56 -1.47 -1.58 -18.54
N CYS A 57 -2.02 -1.06 -19.63
CA CYS A 57 -3.43 -0.74 -19.72
C CYS A 57 -4.22 -2.03 -19.92
N VAL A 58 -5.32 -2.21 -19.19
CA VAL A 58 -6.17 -3.41 -19.33
C VAL A 58 -7.61 -3.08 -19.69
N ALA A 59 -8.06 -1.85 -19.40
CA ALA A 59 -9.40 -1.38 -19.72
C ALA A 59 -9.42 0.13 -19.93
N TRP A 60 -10.47 0.61 -20.57
CA TRP A 60 -10.81 2.02 -20.67
C TRP A 60 -12.32 2.21 -20.59
N ALA A 61 -12.78 3.41 -20.26
CA ALA A 61 -14.18 3.78 -20.29
C ALA A 61 -14.36 5.23 -20.74
N SER A 62 -15.38 5.51 -21.55
CA SER A 62 -15.81 6.88 -21.84
C SER A 62 -16.49 7.46 -20.62
N VAL A 63 -16.18 8.71 -20.27
CA VAL A 63 -16.81 9.41 -19.15
C VAL A 63 -17.21 10.82 -19.57
N PRO A 64 -18.24 11.42 -18.93
CA PRO A 64 -18.59 12.81 -19.16
C PRO A 64 -17.43 13.77 -18.91
N ASP A 65 -17.44 14.91 -19.60
CA ASP A 65 -16.51 15.99 -19.34
C ASP A 65 -16.63 16.49 -17.89
N GLY A 66 -15.49 16.85 -17.30
CA GLY A 66 -15.39 17.26 -15.88
C GLY A 66 -15.17 16.11 -14.89
N LYS A 67 -15.40 14.84 -15.29
CA LYS A 67 -15.09 13.68 -14.45
C LYS A 67 -13.58 13.51 -14.23
N SER A 68 -13.23 13.20 -12.99
CA SER A 68 -11.87 13.01 -12.48
C SER A 68 -11.74 11.66 -11.77
N ALA A 69 -10.82 10.83 -12.25
CA ALA A 69 -10.53 9.53 -11.64
C ALA A 69 -10.12 9.65 -10.15
N ARG A 70 -9.55 10.79 -9.74
CA ARG A 70 -9.17 11.04 -8.35
C ARG A 70 -10.39 11.32 -7.46
N PHE A 71 -11.25 12.24 -7.91
CA PHE A 71 -12.31 12.82 -7.08
C PHE A 71 -13.64 12.07 -7.18
N ASP A 72 -13.93 11.43 -8.33
CA ASP A 72 -15.13 10.62 -8.54
C ASP A 72 -14.97 9.15 -8.10
N CYS A 73 -13.81 8.77 -7.56
CA CYS A 73 -13.62 7.41 -7.03
C CYS A 73 -14.38 7.27 -5.70
N ILE A 74 -15.29 6.31 -5.64
CA ILE A 74 -16.17 6.08 -4.48
C ILE A 74 -15.41 5.42 -3.33
N SER A 75 -14.62 4.40 -3.65
CA SER A 75 -13.89 3.60 -2.68
C SER A 75 -12.66 2.96 -3.30
N ARG A 76 -11.68 2.67 -2.44
CA ARG A 76 -10.43 2.01 -2.80
C ARG A 76 -10.22 0.80 -1.90
N SER A 77 -9.66 -0.26 -2.46
CA SER A 77 -9.25 -1.45 -1.72
C SER A 77 -7.74 -1.62 -1.85
N TYR A 78 -7.05 -1.67 -0.72
CA TYR A 78 -5.63 -2.03 -0.65
C TYR A 78 -5.47 -3.43 -0.10
N ARG A 79 -4.47 -4.14 -0.63
CA ARG A 79 -4.01 -5.42 -0.08
C ARG A 79 -2.55 -5.29 0.32
N TYR A 80 -2.20 -5.87 1.47
CA TYR A 80 -0.84 -5.93 1.97
C TYR A 80 -0.48 -7.38 2.29
N TYR A 81 0.58 -7.87 1.66
CA TYR A 81 1.03 -9.26 1.81
C TYR A 81 2.20 -9.37 2.79
N PHE A 82 2.15 -10.33 3.71
CA PHE A 82 3.24 -10.52 4.68
C PHE A 82 3.38 -11.97 5.13
N PRO A 83 4.61 -12.46 5.40
CA PRO A 83 4.80 -13.75 6.04
C PRO A 83 4.22 -13.73 7.45
N LYS A 84 3.56 -14.83 7.83
CA LYS A 84 2.98 -15.05 9.15
C LYS A 84 4.05 -14.97 10.26
N ALA A 85 5.23 -15.52 10.00
CA ALA A 85 6.33 -15.57 10.95
C ALA A 85 5.86 -16.08 12.32
N ASN A 86 6.15 -15.31 13.37
CA ASN A 86 5.70 -15.51 14.75
C ASN A 86 4.56 -14.55 15.15
N LEU A 87 3.85 -13.96 14.18
CA LEU A 87 2.81 -12.98 14.45
C LEU A 87 1.54 -13.64 14.99
N ASP A 88 1.02 -13.06 16.06
CA ASP A 88 -0.31 -13.37 16.58
C ASP A 88 -1.38 -12.73 15.70
N LEU A 89 -1.95 -13.52 14.80
CA LEU A 89 -2.97 -13.07 13.86
C LEU A 89 -4.29 -12.68 14.56
N ASP A 90 -4.60 -13.25 15.72
CA ASP A 90 -5.84 -12.94 16.43
C ASP A 90 -5.75 -11.57 17.10
N ARG A 91 -4.59 -11.24 17.69
CA ARG A 91 -4.31 -9.87 18.16
C ARG A 91 -4.34 -8.86 17.02
N ILE A 92 -3.77 -9.21 15.86
CA ILE A 92 -3.83 -8.35 14.66
C ILE A 92 -5.28 -8.13 14.23
N ARG A 93 -6.10 -9.19 14.15
CA ARG A 93 -7.53 -9.10 13.78
C ARG A 93 -8.31 -8.24 14.75
N GLN A 94 -8.08 -8.41 16.05
CA GLN A 94 -8.73 -7.64 17.09
C GLN A 94 -8.43 -6.14 16.94
N ALA A 95 -7.15 -5.78 16.78
CA ALA A 95 -6.74 -4.39 16.61
C ALA A 95 -7.19 -3.80 15.26
N ALA A 96 -7.21 -4.61 14.20
CA ALA A 96 -7.66 -4.19 12.88
C ALA A 96 -9.16 -3.87 12.83
N ALA A 97 -9.98 -4.56 13.63
CA ALA A 97 -11.41 -4.29 13.73
C ALA A 97 -11.73 -2.88 14.24
N ASP A 98 -10.88 -2.32 15.12
CA ASP A 98 -11.05 -0.95 15.64
C ASP A 98 -10.88 0.14 14.55
N LEU A 99 -10.26 -0.20 13.40
CA LEU A 99 -10.09 0.73 12.29
C LEU A 99 -11.39 0.98 11.52
N VAL A 100 -12.36 0.06 11.59
CA VAL A 100 -13.62 0.15 10.85
C VAL A 100 -14.47 1.30 11.40
N GLY A 101 -15.07 2.07 10.50
CA GLY A 101 -15.84 3.27 10.83
C GLY A 101 -15.22 4.54 10.28
N THR A 102 -15.70 5.68 10.78
CA THR A 102 -15.25 7.01 10.38
C THR A 102 -14.46 7.63 11.52
N HIS A 103 -13.15 7.82 11.31
CA HIS A 103 -12.22 8.26 12.35
C HIS A 103 -11.26 9.31 11.82
N ASP A 104 -10.64 10.07 12.72
CA ASP A 104 -9.49 10.92 12.40
C ASP A 104 -8.21 10.08 12.40
N PHE A 105 -7.60 9.94 11.22
CA PHE A 105 -6.43 9.10 11.01
C PHE A 105 -5.10 9.87 11.04
N ARG A 106 -5.03 11.07 11.65
CA ARG A 106 -3.79 11.87 11.72
C ARG A 106 -2.61 11.08 12.31
N ASN A 107 -2.87 10.22 13.30
CA ASN A 107 -1.86 9.38 13.95
C ASN A 107 -1.45 8.17 13.11
N PHE A 108 -2.12 7.95 11.98
CA PHE A 108 -1.87 6.87 11.04
C PHE A 108 -1.43 7.39 9.69
N CYS A 109 -0.97 8.62 9.53
CA CYS A 109 -0.52 9.12 8.22
C CYS A 109 0.80 9.89 8.31
N LYS A 110 1.37 10.23 7.16
CA LYS A 110 2.36 11.31 7.09
C LYS A 110 1.65 12.59 6.66
N LEU A 111 2.04 13.70 7.29
CA LEU A 111 1.57 15.02 6.93
C LEU A 111 2.18 15.42 5.59
N ASP A 112 1.32 15.58 4.59
CA ASP A 112 1.65 16.23 3.33
C ASP A 112 1.08 17.65 3.35
N ILE A 113 1.97 18.63 3.56
CA ILE A 113 1.59 20.05 3.66
C ILE A 113 1.31 20.63 2.26
N THR A 114 1.70 19.92 1.19
CA THR A 114 1.49 20.37 -0.19
C THR A 114 0.14 19.93 -0.75
N ASN A 115 -0.48 18.91 -0.16
CA ASN A 115 -1.82 18.48 -0.55
C ASN A 115 -2.89 19.33 0.14
N SER A 116 -3.88 19.73 -0.63
CA SER A 116 -5.00 20.58 -0.23
C SER A 116 -6.08 19.85 0.58
N GLU A 117 -5.83 18.66 1.11
CA GLU A 117 -6.81 17.92 1.92
C GLU A 117 -6.79 18.43 3.37
N PRO A 118 -7.80 19.22 3.80
CA PRO A 118 -7.78 19.85 5.11
C PRO A 118 -8.29 18.90 6.22
N THR A 119 -8.73 17.69 5.86
CA THR A 119 -9.35 16.73 6.78
C THR A 119 -8.56 15.43 6.87
N PHE A 120 -8.34 14.99 8.11
CA PHE A 120 -7.75 13.68 8.44
C PHE A 120 -8.82 12.60 8.64
N ILE A 121 -10.09 12.97 8.47
CA ILE A 121 -11.23 12.06 8.67
C ILE A 121 -11.39 11.19 7.44
N ARG A 122 -11.29 9.88 7.60
CA ARG A 122 -11.57 8.90 6.53
C ARG A 122 -12.53 7.84 7.03
N ARG A 123 -13.22 7.18 6.10
CA ARG A 123 -14.10 6.05 6.39
C ARG A 123 -13.46 4.77 5.88
N ILE A 124 -13.28 3.82 6.79
CA ILE A 124 -12.90 2.44 6.47
C ILE A 124 -14.15 1.59 6.62
N ASP A 125 -14.53 0.95 5.52
CA ASP A 125 -15.76 0.17 5.42
C ASP A 125 -15.52 -1.30 5.80
N ASN A 126 -14.33 -1.84 5.51
CA ASN A 126 -13.98 -3.22 5.85
C ASN A 126 -12.47 -3.41 6.02
N VAL A 127 -12.08 -4.28 6.98
CA VAL A 127 -10.70 -4.74 7.16
C VAL A 127 -10.70 -6.24 7.44
N THR A 128 -9.92 -7.01 6.67
CA THR A 128 -9.77 -8.47 6.88
C THR A 128 -8.31 -8.88 6.95
N VAL A 129 -8.03 -9.92 7.74
CA VAL A 129 -6.68 -10.50 7.91
C VAL A 129 -6.77 -12.01 7.80
N GLU A 130 -6.27 -12.53 6.70
CA GLU A 130 -6.42 -13.93 6.29
C GLU A 130 -5.09 -14.59 5.99
N GLN A 131 -5.02 -15.90 6.20
CA GLN A 131 -3.90 -16.73 5.80
C GLN A 131 -4.24 -17.39 4.46
N LEU A 132 -3.38 -17.22 3.44
CA LEU A 132 -3.72 -17.56 2.06
C LEU A 132 -3.55 -19.04 1.70
N ASN A 133 -2.67 -19.78 2.39
CA ASN A 133 -2.28 -21.16 2.04
C ASN A 133 -2.34 -22.11 3.24
N SER A 134 -3.47 -22.16 3.97
CA SER A 134 -3.65 -22.97 5.19
C SER A 134 -3.71 -24.51 4.95
N GLY A 135 -3.16 -25.02 3.84
CA GLY A 135 -3.37 -26.38 3.35
C GLY A 135 -2.13 -27.29 3.27
N HIS A 136 -0.95 -26.84 3.72
CA HIS A 136 0.25 -27.68 3.77
C HIS A 136 0.56 -28.09 5.22
N ASP A 137 0.90 -29.37 5.41
CA ASP A 137 1.19 -30.06 6.68
C ASP A 137 1.49 -29.14 7.88
N LEU A 138 0.63 -29.20 8.90
CA LEU A 138 0.80 -28.54 10.21
C LEU A 138 2.11 -28.92 10.93
N ASN A 139 2.79 -29.97 10.46
CA ASN A 139 4.08 -30.44 10.96
C ASN A 139 5.29 -29.95 10.14
N SER A 140 5.09 -29.09 9.13
CA SER A 140 6.21 -28.54 8.36
C SER A 140 6.95 -27.50 9.20
N LYS A 141 8.28 -27.63 9.30
CA LYS A 141 9.21 -26.64 9.90
C LYS A 141 9.10 -25.23 9.28
N ASN A 142 8.29 -25.05 8.24
CA ASN A 142 8.15 -23.86 7.40
C ASN A 142 6.88 -23.01 7.66
N SER A 143 6.14 -23.22 8.76
CA SER A 143 4.91 -22.45 9.06
C SER A 143 5.13 -20.92 9.14
N GLY A 144 6.34 -20.47 9.47
CA GLY A 144 6.67 -19.05 9.53
C GLY A 144 6.65 -18.32 8.17
N TYR A 145 6.80 -19.04 7.05
CA TYR A 145 6.78 -18.44 5.71
C TYR A 145 5.41 -18.48 5.04
N GLU A 146 4.37 -18.93 5.77
CA GLU A 146 2.98 -18.90 5.30
C GLU A 146 2.57 -17.45 5.00
N MET A 147 2.03 -17.21 3.81
CA MET A 147 1.66 -15.86 3.41
C MET A 147 0.30 -15.48 3.99
N CYS A 148 0.23 -14.28 4.56
CA CYS A 148 -0.98 -13.62 5.03
C CYS A 148 -1.32 -12.43 4.13
N GLU A 149 -2.60 -12.06 4.11
CA GLU A 149 -3.15 -10.89 3.44
C GLU A 149 -3.89 -10.01 4.46
N LEU A 150 -3.56 -8.73 4.50
CA LEU A 150 -4.40 -7.68 5.09
C LEU A 150 -5.11 -6.95 3.95
N LEU A 151 -6.44 -6.95 3.96
CA LEU A 151 -7.26 -6.14 3.06
C LEU A 151 -7.84 -4.96 3.82
N VAL A 152 -7.73 -3.76 3.25
CA VAL A 152 -8.35 -2.53 3.79
C VAL A 152 -9.18 -1.89 2.68
N HIS A 153 -10.48 -1.76 2.91
CA HIS A 153 -11.44 -1.16 1.99
C HIS A 153 -12.09 0.07 2.63
N GLY A 154 -12.18 1.17 1.89
CA GLY A 154 -12.77 2.42 2.39
C GLY A 154 -12.90 3.49 1.32
N SER A 155 -13.45 4.65 1.69
CA SER A 155 -13.74 5.74 0.75
C SER A 155 -12.49 6.37 0.13
N GLY A 156 -11.39 6.35 0.86
CA GLY A 156 -10.11 6.91 0.45
C GLY A 156 -9.13 6.91 1.62
N PHE A 157 -7.85 7.13 1.32
CA PHE A 157 -6.77 7.01 2.30
C PHE A 157 -5.82 8.20 2.23
N LEU A 158 -5.36 8.64 3.40
CA LEU A 158 -4.34 9.67 3.56
C LEU A 158 -2.98 9.16 3.08
N TRP A 159 -2.06 10.11 2.86
CA TRP A 159 -0.70 9.78 2.48
C TRP A 159 -0.03 8.87 3.53
N HIS A 160 0.53 7.75 3.05
CA HIS A 160 1.09 6.66 3.86
C HIS A 160 0.13 5.95 4.83
N GLN A 161 -1.19 6.17 4.76
CA GLN A 161 -2.11 5.68 5.78
C GLN A 161 -2.01 4.17 6.04
N ILE A 162 -2.12 3.38 4.98
CA ILE A 162 -2.09 1.92 5.07
C ILE A 162 -0.73 1.42 5.61
N ARG A 163 0.38 2.06 5.25
CA ARG A 163 1.72 1.65 5.72
C ARG A 163 1.90 1.92 7.21
N CYS A 164 1.32 3.00 7.73
CA CYS A 164 1.31 3.28 9.17
C CYS A 164 0.44 2.28 9.92
N VAL A 165 -0.76 2.00 9.40
CA VAL A 165 -1.68 0.98 9.96
C VAL A 165 -0.96 -0.36 10.06
N VAL A 166 -0.37 -0.84 8.96
CA VAL A 166 0.38 -2.11 8.94
C VAL A 166 1.50 -2.09 9.96
N ALA A 167 2.27 -1.00 10.09
CA ALA A 167 3.39 -0.95 11.02
C ALA A 167 2.97 -1.16 12.48
N ILE A 168 1.83 -0.57 12.85
CA ILE A 168 1.24 -0.71 14.19
C ILE A 168 0.69 -2.12 14.37
N LEU A 169 -0.08 -2.64 13.40
CA LEU A 169 -0.63 -4.00 13.46
C LEU A 169 0.48 -5.06 13.58
N ILE A 170 1.57 -4.95 12.82
CA ILE A 170 2.71 -5.85 12.93
C ILE A 170 3.37 -5.75 14.31
N SER A 171 3.50 -4.55 14.89
CA SER A 171 4.03 -4.39 16.26
C SER A 171 3.15 -5.08 17.32
N ILE A 172 1.82 -5.01 17.14
CA ILE A 172 0.84 -5.70 18.00
C ILE A 172 0.94 -7.23 17.82
N GLY A 173 1.04 -7.70 16.57
CA GLY A 173 1.20 -9.12 16.25
C GLY A 173 2.51 -9.70 16.75
N GLN A 174 3.57 -8.91 16.83
CA GLN A 174 4.84 -9.28 17.47
C GLN A 174 4.74 -9.34 19.02
N GLY A 175 3.60 -8.97 19.61
CA GLY A 175 3.42 -8.89 21.06
C GLY A 175 4.14 -7.71 21.72
N LYS A 176 4.67 -6.76 20.94
CA LYS A 176 5.39 -5.59 21.44
C LYS A 176 4.44 -4.47 21.89
N GLU A 177 3.21 -4.50 21.40
CA GLU A 177 2.15 -3.54 21.71
C GLU A 177 0.85 -4.26 22.06
N ASP A 178 -0.01 -3.55 22.80
CA ASP A 178 -1.34 -4.03 23.11
C ASP A 178 -2.33 -3.83 21.95
N ALA A 179 -3.31 -4.71 21.80
CA ALA A 179 -4.34 -4.61 20.75
C ALA A 179 -5.15 -3.30 20.86
N SER A 180 -5.32 -2.76 22.07
CA SER A 180 -5.99 -1.47 22.32
C SER A 180 -5.24 -0.26 21.76
N LEU A 181 -3.98 -0.41 21.31
CA LEU A 181 -3.19 0.70 20.79
C LEU A 181 -3.85 1.38 19.59
N VAL A 182 -4.49 0.63 18.70
CA VAL A 182 -5.20 1.22 17.54
C VAL A 182 -6.28 2.16 18.04
N ARG A 183 -7.15 1.69 18.94
CA ARG A 183 -8.21 2.51 19.56
C ARG A 183 -7.64 3.74 20.27
N MET A 184 -6.55 3.59 21.01
CA MET A 184 -5.89 4.71 21.67
C MET A 184 -5.40 5.76 20.65
N LEU A 185 -4.77 5.35 19.56
CA LEU A 185 -4.27 6.29 18.55
C LEU A 185 -5.39 6.95 17.71
N LEU A 186 -6.59 6.38 17.67
CA LEU A 186 -7.77 7.00 17.08
C LEU A 186 -8.41 8.06 18.00
N ASP A 187 -8.14 8.00 19.31
CA ASP A 187 -8.58 9.00 20.28
C ASP A 187 -7.66 10.24 20.24
N ILE A 188 -8.08 11.22 19.47
CA ILE A 188 -7.32 12.46 19.25
C ILE A 188 -7.34 13.38 20.48
N GLU A 189 -8.36 13.31 21.33
CA GLU A 189 -8.41 14.11 22.56
C GLU A 189 -7.29 13.69 23.52
N LYS A 190 -7.05 12.37 23.59
CA LYS A 190 -5.99 11.81 24.42
C LYS A 190 -4.62 11.84 23.75
N TYR A 191 -4.56 11.62 22.43
CA TYR A 191 -3.31 11.57 21.66
C TYR A 191 -3.37 12.48 20.43
N PRO A 192 -3.21 13.81 20.60
CA PRO A 192 -3.37 14.78 19.52
C PRO A 192 -2.24 14.76 18.48
N CYS A 193 -1.08 14.22 18.86
CA CYS A 193 0.14 14.23 18.04
C CYS A 193 0.63 12.82 17.73
N THR A 194 1.09 12.62 16.50
CA THR A 194 1.56 11.32 16.01
C THR A 194 2.86 10.90 16.69
N PRO A 195 2.90 9.74 17.37
CA PRO A 195 4.14 9.20 17.90
C PRO A 195 5.13 8.81 16.80
N ASN A 196 6.42 8.81 17.11
CA ASN A 196 7.42 8.41 16.13
C ASN A 196 7.50 6.87 15.97
N TYR A 197 7.08 6.37 14.82
CA TYR A 197 7.27 4.97 14.44
C TYR A 197 7.64 4.85 12.96
N GLN A 198 8.29 3.72 12.63
CA GLN A 198 8.77 3.41 11.29
C GLN A 198 7.61 2.92 10.42
N LEU A 199 7.61 3.29 9.13
CA LEU A 199 6.62 2.83 8.18
C LEU A 199 6.88 1.37 7.79
N ALA A 200 5.81 0.61 7.58
CA ALA A 200 5.91 -0.69 6.93
C ALA A 200 6.48 -0.55 5.51
N SER A 201 7.07 -1.62 4.99
CA SER A 201 7.62 -1.70 3.64
C SER A 201 6.55 -1.34 2.60
N GLU A 202 6.96 -0.70 1.51
CA GLU A 202 6.07 -0.41 0.38
C GLU A 202 5.89 -1.58 -0.58
N LEU A 203 6.88 -2.46 -0.65
CA LEU A 203 6.94 -3.54 -1.61
C LEU A 203 5.68 -4.43 -1.64
N PRO A 204 5.13 -4.86 -0.49
CA PRO A 204 3.96 -5.76 -0.52
C PRO A 204 2.62 -5.03 -0.53
N LEU A 205 2.59 -3.70 -0.60
CA LEU A 205 1.37 -2.92 -0.65
C LEU A 205 0.88 -2.81 -2.10
N VAL A 206 -0.37 -3.19 -2.33
CA VAL A 206 -1.01 -3.16 -3.64
C VAL A 206 -2.31 -2.37 -3.58
N LEU A 207 -2.47 -1.33 -4.40
CA LEU A 207 -3.79 -0.79 -4.71
C LEU A 207 -4.52 -1.82 -5.58
N PHE A 208 -5.51 -2.49 -4.98
CA PHE A 208 -6.11 -3.66 -5.58
C PHE A 208 -7.44 -3.38 -6.29
N ASP A 209 -8.25 -2.44 -5.80
CA ASP A 209 -9.51 -2.06 -6.46
C ASP A 209 -9.83 -0.56 -6.33
N CYS A 210 -10.49 0.02 -7.34
CA CYS A 210 -11.03 1.37 -7.35
C CYS A 210 -12.44 1.35 -7.93
N GLN A 211 -13.43 1.78 -7.14
CA GLN A 211 -14.84 1.76 -7.56
C GLN A 211 -15.30 3.13 -8.05
N PHE A 212 -16.14 3.11 -9.09
CA PHE A 212 -16.72 4.27 -9.74
C PHE A 212 -18.19 3.99 -10.08
N ASP A 213 -19.02 5.03 -10.05
CA ASP A 213 -20.45 4.93 -10.35
C ASP A 213 -20.70 5.19 -11.83
N GLY A 214 -21.54 4.35 -12.46
CA GLY A 214 -21.92 4.51 -13.87
C GLY A 214 -20.75 4.45 -14.86
N VAL A 215 -19.72 3.65 -14.58
CA VAL A 215 -18.56 3.47 -15.47
C VAL A 215 -18.59 2.07 -16.10
N ASP A 216 -18.81 2.02 -17.41
CA ASP A 216 -18.78 0.79 -18.18
C ASP A 216 -17.38 0.54 -18.76
N TRP A 217 -16.64 -0.38 -18.14
CA TRP A 217 -15.29 -0.72 -18.55
C TRP A 217 -15.26 -1.55 -19.83
N ILE A 218 -14.54 -1.04 -20.83
CA ILE A 218 -14.27 -1.71 -22.10
C ILE A 218 -12.87 -2.33 -22.05
N CYS A 219 -12.84 -3.65 -22.20
CA CYS A 219 -11.61 -4.45 -22.14
C CYS A 219 -11.30 -5.10 -23.50
N ASP A 220 -10.05 -5.00 -23.94
CA ASP A 220 -9.57 -5.72 -25.13
C ASP A 220 -9.07 -7.12 -24.76
N GLN A 221 -9.76 -8.15 -25.25
CA GLN A 221 -9.46 -9.54 -24.91
C GLN A 221 -8.05 -9.98 -25.35
N ALA A 222 -7.55 -9.48 -26.48
CA ALA A 222 -6.20 -9.79 -26.96
C ALA A 222 -5.14 -9.20 -26.01
N SER A 223 -5.27 -7.93 -25.64
CA SER A 223 -4.38 -7.25 -24.69
C SER A 223 -4.44 -7.87 -23.29
N LEU A 224 -5.63 -8.29 -22.83
CA LEU A 224 -5.77 -9.02 -21.58
C LEU A 224 -5.00 -10.34 -21.60
N ARG A 225 -5.14 -11.15 -22.67
CA ARG A 225 -4.38 -12.41 -22.82
C ARG A 225 -2.88 -12.18 -22.80
N ILE A 226 -2.39 -11.14 -23.48
CA ILE A 226 -0.96 -10.77 -23.45
C ILE A 226 -0.51 -10.42 -22.02
N THR A 227 -1.32 -9.65 -21.30
CA THR A 227 -1.05 -9.25 -19.92
C THR A 227 -1.05 -10.46 -18.97
N ILE A 228 -2.01 -11.37 -19.11
CA ILE A 228 -2.07 -12.64 -18.36
C ILE A 228 -0.81 -13.48 -18.61
N CYS A 229 -0.44 -13.68 -19.88
CA CYS A 229 0.79 -14.41 -20.23
C CYS A 229 2.04 -13.74 -19.62
N HIS A 230 2.07 -12.41 -19.57
CA HIS A 230 3.17 -11.68 -18.95
C HIS A 230 3.25 -11.90 -17.44
N LEU A 231 2.11 -11.79 -16.73
CA LEU A 231 2.00 -12.07 -15.30
C LEU A 231 2.38 -13.52 -14.97
N GLN A 232 1.92 -14.48 -15.77
CA GLN A 232 2.27 -15.90 -15.61
C GLN A 232 3.77 -16.14 -15.73
N ARG A 233 4.45 -15.52 -16.70
CA ARG A 233 5.91 -15.61 -16.84
C ARG A 233 6.64 -15.01 -15.64
N HIS A 234 6.20 -13.85 -15.17
CA HIS A 234 6.76 -13.22 -13.96
C HIS A 234 6.56 -14.12 -12.75
N TRP A 235 5.34 -14.61 -12.52
CA TRP A 235 5.03 -15.53 -11.43
C TRP A 235 5.89 -16.78 -11.49
N ALA A 236 6.02 -17.43 -12.65
CA ALA A 236 6.89 -18.58 -12.83
C ALA A 236 8.36 -18.26 -12.47
N SER A 237 8.88 -17.11 -12.90
CA SER A 237 10.25 -16.69 -12.55
C SER A 237 10.42 -16.47 -11.05
N PHE A 238 9.46 -15.81 -10.39
CA PHE A 238 9.48 -15.63 -8.93
C PHE A 238 9.35 -16.94 -8.17
N GLN A 239 8.52 -17.87 -8.65
CA GLN A 239 8.39 -19.22 -8.06
C GLN A 239 9.68 -20.03 -8.18
N ILE A 240 10.36 -19.98 -9.34
CA ILE A 240 11.68 -20.61 -9.51
C ILE A 240 12.67 -20.04 -8.49
N ARG A 241 12.76 -18.70 -8.39
CA ARG A 241 13.67 -18.04 -7.42
C ARG A 241 13.34 -18.42 -5.99
N ALA A 242 12.07 -18.36 -5.59
CA ALA A 242 11.63 -18.74 -4.24
C ALA A 242 11.95 -20.21 -3.93
N THR A 243 11.72 -21.11 -4.89
CA THR A 243 12.03 -22.54 -4.75
C THR A 243 13.53 -22.80 -4.65
N MET A 244 14.34 -22.15 -5.50
CA MET A 244 15.80 -22.24 -5.44
C MET A 244 16.33 -21.76 -4.09
N THR A 245 15.89 -20.58 -3.63
CA THR A 245 16.29 -20.03 -2.33
C THR A 245 15.86 -20.94 -1.18
N LYS A 246 14.63 -21.49 -1.23
CA LYS A 246 14.15 -22.44 -0.22
C LYS A 246 14.99 -23.71 -0.18
N ALA A 247 15.31 -24.30 -1.34
CA ALA A 247 16.14 -25.50 -1.39
C ALA A 247 17.57 -25.25 -0.86
N MET A 248 18.15 -24.08 -1.13
CA MET A 248 19.43 -23.66 -0.55
C MET A 248 19.33 -23.50 0.97
N LEU A 249 18.26 -22.87 1.46
CA LEU A 249 18.01 -22.68 2.89
C LEU A 249 17.87 -24.04 3.61
N ASP A 250 16.99 -24.91 3.12
CA ASP A 250 16.77 -26.25 3.68
C ASP A 250 18.08 -27.05 3.74
N ASN A 251 18.95 -26.94 2.73
CA ASN A 251 20.25 -27.61 2.72
C ASN A 251 21.18 -27.09 3.82
N LEU A 252 21.27 -25.76 3.98
CA LEU A 252 22.10 -25.12 4.99
C LEU A 252 21.59 -25.43 6.41
N GLU A 253 20.28 -25.37 6.65
CA GLU A 253 19.67 -25.68 7.95
C GLU A 253 19.93 -27.14 8.35
N ASN A 254 19.88 -28.08 7.39
CA ASN A 254 20.21 -29.48 7.64
C ASN A 254 21.70 -29.70 7.95
N GLN A 255 22.61 -28.90 7.39
CA GLN A 255 24.05 -28.96 7.72
C GLN A 255 24.33 -28.48 9.16
N ILE A 256 23.57 -27.50 9.64
CA ILE A 256 23.71 -26.96 11.01
C ILE A 256 23.08 -27.90 12.04
N SER A 257 22.02 -28.63 11.66
CA SER A 257 21.28 -29.51 12.57
C SER A 257 22.09 -30.69 13.10
N ASP A 258 23.25 -31.02 12.52
CA ASP A 258 23.99 -32.25 12.84
C ASP A 258 25.33 -32.08 13.58
N LYS A 259 25.84 -30.86 13.83
CA LYS A 259 27.09 -30.70 14.62
C LYS A 259 27.11 -29.40 15.45
N GLN A 260 27.22 -29.60 16.77
CA GLN A 260 27.63 -28.68 17.83
C GLN A 260 26.55 -27.80 18.47
N GLN A 261 26.30 -28.06 19.76
CA GLN A 261 25.99 -27.01 20.72
C GLN A 261 27.09 -25.94 20.60
N LEU A 262 26.80 -24.82 19.92
CA LEU A 262 27.63 -23.63 19.99
C LEU A 262 27.28 -22.87 21.27
N PRO A 263 28.20 -22.72 22.24
CA PRO A 263 28.07 -21.75 23.30
C PRO A 263 28.54 -20.38 22.76
N ILE A 264 27.78 -19.31 23.07
CA ILE A 264 28.25 -17.91 23.04
C ILE A 264 28.26 -17.24 21.64
N LEU A 265 27.17 -17.37 20.87
CA LEU A 265 26.72 -16.26 20.00
C LEU A 265 25.22 -16.08 20.25
N GLY A 266 24.89 -15.20 21.21
CA GLY A 266 23.54 -15.04 21.73
C GLY A 266 22.50 -14.71 20.65
N GLN A 267 21.41 -15.47 20.66
CA GLN A 267 20.09 -15.07 20.15
C GLN A 267 19.99 -14.67 18.67
N LEU A 268 20.80 -15.25 17.78
CA LEU A 268 20.39 -15.35 16.37
C LEU A 268 19.60 -16.65 16.27
N SER A 269 18.27 -16.56 16.34
CA SER A 269 17.43 -17.70 15.93
C SER A 269 17.85 -18.04 14.50
N ILE A 270 18.26 -19.28 14.25
CA ILE A 270 18.66 -19.78 12.92
C ILE A 270 17.53 -19.52 11.90
N VAL A 271 16.30 -19.38 12.39
CA VAL A 271 15.15 -18.85 11.67
C VAL A 271 15.07 -17.34 11.92
N ASP A 272 15.62 -16.53 11.02
CA ASP A 272 15.34 -15.10 10.97
C ASP A 272 13.95 -14.91 10.32
N THR A 273 12.89 -15.37 11.00
CA THR A 273 11.48 -15.11 10.66
C THR A 273 11.12 -13.64 10.92
N ASP A 274 12.08 -12.74 10.72
CA ASP A 274 12.01 -11.37 11.17
C ASP A 274 10.98 -10.62 10.34
N SER A 275 9.76 -10.60 10.87
CA SER A 275 8.73 -9.61 10.57
C SER A 275 9.27 -8.17 10.72
N ASN A 276 10.43 -7.98 11.36
CA ASN A 276 11.19 -6.73 11.35
C ASN A 276 11.61 -6.28 9.94
N SER A 277 11.88 -7.20 9.01
CA SER A 277 12.14 -6.87 7.60
C SER A 277 10.94 -6.16 6.94
N LEU A 278 9.71 -6.48 7.38
CA LEU A 278 8.48 -5.82 6.93
C LEU A 278 8.36 -4.38 7.43
N LEU A 279 9.05 -4.02 8.50
CA LEU A 279 9.08 -2.67 9.06
C LEU A 279 10.30 -1.88 8.55
N GLY A 280 11.03 -2.39 7.55
CA GLY A 280 12.21 -1.73 6.99
C GLY A 280 13.38 -1.64 7.97
N TYR A 281 13.42 -2.50 9.01
CA TYR A 281 14.56 -2.57 9.91
C TYR A 281 15.76 -3.18 9.18
N ASN A 282 16.80 -2.37 8.97
CA ASN A 282 18.16 -2.86 8.69
C ASN A 282 19.03 -2.88 9.96
N ASN A 283 18.44 -2.64 11.13
CA ASN A 283 19.20 -2.42 12.36
C ASN A 283 18.45 -2.96 13.58
N THR A 284 19.01 -4.00 14.20
CA THR A 284 18.55 -4.64 15.43
C THR A 284 18.79 -3.71 16.62
N ARG A 285 17.97 -2.68 16.79
CA ARG A 285 17.95 -1.94 18.06
C ARG A 285 17.49 -2.92 19.16
N ARG A 286 18.38 -3.16 20.13
CA ARG A 286 18.24 -4.20 21.15
C ARG A 286 17.14 -3.96 22.18
N ASP A 287 16.62 -2.74 22.29
CA ASP A 287 15.53 -2.41 23.23
C ASP A 287 14.34 -1.78 22.50
N TYR A 288 13.21 -2.49 22.49
CA TYR A 288 11.95 -1.97 21.97
C TYR A 288 11.36 -0.95 22.95
N GLN A 289 11.04 0.25 22.47
CA GLN A 289 10.32 1.25 23.24
C GLN A 289 8.85 1.30 22.79
N PRO A 290 7.86 1.20 23.71
CA PRO A 290 6.44 1.30 23.36
C PRO A 290 6.08 2.60 22.64
N ILE A 291 5.24 2.53 21.60
CA ILE A 291 4.90 3.60 20.66
C ILE A 291 4.43 4.86 21.39
N LEU A 292 3.56 4.71 22.39
CA LEU A 292 3.01 5.86 23.13
C LEU A 292 4.03 6.59 24.01
N THR A 293 5.17 5.97 24.31
CA THR A 293 6.24 6.59 25.14
C THR A 293 7.28 7.32 24.29
N ARG A 294 7.19 7.22 22.97
CA ARG A 294 8.18 7.78 22.05
C ARG A 294 7.94 9.28 21.86
N PRO A 295 8.96 10.04 21.42
CA PRO A 295 8.78 11.42 21.02
C PRO A 295 7.67 11.55 19.95
N VAL A 296 6.78 12.52 20.14
CA VAL A 296 5.73 12.85 19.19
C VAL A 296 6.24 13.83 18.13
N ARG A 297 5.63 13.78 16.95
CA ARG A 297 5.87 14.77 15.89
C ARG A 297 5.20 16.09 16.24
N GLU A 298 5.66 17.17 15.60
CA GLU A 298 4.98 18.46 15.68
C GLU A 298 3.51 18.32 15.28
N SER A 299 2.65 19.07 15.96
CA SER A 299 1.22 19.06 15.71
C SER A 299 0.92 19.51 14.27
N VAL A 300 -0.25 19.11 13.79
CA VAL A 300 -0.73 19.48 12.45
C VAL A 300 -0.82 21.00 12.33
N GLU A 301 -1.38 21.64 13.36
CA GLU A 301 -1.64 23.07 13.44
C GLU A 301 -0.32 23.85 13.37
N ALA A 302 0.69 23.45 14.13
CA ALA A 302 2.00 24.09 14.13
C ALA A 302 2.71 23.99 12.77
N LYS A 303 2.53 22.87 12.05
CA LYS A 303 3.09 22.70 10.70
C LYS A 303 2.39 23.54 9.65
N VAL A 304 1.07 23.65 9.73
CA VAL A 304 0.27 24.51 8.84
C VAL A 304 0.64 25.97 9.05
N GLU A 305 0.75 26.42 10.30
CA GLU A 305 1.15 27.79 10.64
C GLU A 305 2.56 28.13 10.11
N LYS A 306 3.54 27.23 10.31
CA LYS A 306 4.89 27.41 9.76
C LYS A 306 4.89 27.51 8.24
N PHE A 307 4.05 26.74 7.55
CA PHE A 307 3.96 26.77 6.10
C PHE A 307 3.30 28.06 5.59
N GLN A 308 2.20 28.50 6.22
CA GLN A 308 1.56 29.77 5.91
C GLN A 308 2.54 30.94 6.12
N ASN A 309 3.22 30.99 7.27
CA ASN A 309 4.23 32.00 7.56
C ASN A 309 5.38 32.00 6.55
N LYS A 310 5.78 30.82 6.04
CA LYS A 310 6.79 30.72 4.99
C LYS A 310 6.28 31.26 3.65
N LYS A 311 5.03 30.98 3.30
CA LYS A 311 4.39 31.48 2.08
C LYS A 311 4.25 33.01 2.11
N THR A 312 3.75 33.57 3.21
CA THR A 312 3.60 35.02 3.38
C THR A 312 4.95 35.75 3.34
N LYS A 313 6.03 35.15 3.88
CA LYS A 313 7.39 35.70 3.77
C LYS A 313 7.94 35.70 2.34
N LEU A 314 7.62 34.68 1.55
CA LEU A 314 8.02 34.62 0.15
C LEU A 314 7.28 35.69 -0.67
N GLU A 315 5.97 35.82 -0.47
CA GLU A 315 5.14 36.84 -1.13
C GLU A 315 5.61 38.27 -0.80
N THR A 316 5.94 38.56 0.45
CA THR A 316 6.51 39.88 0.83
C THR A 316 7.91 40.13 0.28
N THR A 317 8.72 39.09 0.08
CA THR A 317 10.06 39.26 -0.52
C THR A 317 9.96 39.51 -2.03
N ASP A 318 9.00 38.88 -2.70
CA ASP A 318 8.75 39.09 -4.14
C ASP A 318 8.12 40.47 -4.40
N GLU A 319 7.27 40.97 -3.51
CA GLU A 319 6.73 42.34 -3.59
C GLU A 319 7.82 43.41 -3.41
N ILE A 320 8.75 43.22 -2.47
CA ILE A 320 9.88 44.15 -2.26
C ILE A 320 10.81 44.17 -3.47
N ASN A 321 11.07 43.01 -4.10
CA ASN A 321 11.91 42.91 -5.29
C ASN A 321 11.26 43.41 -6.59
N GLN A 322 9.95 43.67 -6.61
CA GLN A 322 9.24 44.27 -7.75
C GLN A 322 9.05 45.79 -7.60
N SER A 323 9.35 46.35 -6.42
CA SER A 323 9.25 47.79 -6.12
C SER A 323 10.58 48.56 -6.22
N ASP A 324 11.70 47.86 -6.50
CA ASP A 324 13.02 48.42 -6.82
C ASP A 324 13.33 48.31 -8.33
#